data_AF-A0A919MJ28-F1
#
_entry.id   AF-A0A919MJ28-F1
#
_cell.length_a   1.000
_cell.length_b   1.000
_cell.length_c   1.000
_cell.angle_alpha   90.00
_cell.angle_beta   90.00
_cell.angle_gamma   90.00
#
_symmetry.space_group_name_H-M   'P 1'
#
loop_
_entity.id
_entity.type
_entity.pdbx_description
1 polymer ?
#
loop_
_entity_poly.entity_id
_entity_poly.type
_entity_poly.pdbx_seq_one_letter_code
_entity_poly.pdbx_strand_id
1 'polypeptide(L)'
;MIDYPGRPVEGGVEDLAEANMGEFVATLREQLALEARVHGYGADLGEPVRDRSLDGGGRYGWLLRVDGFRIAVLMPGVAPARLQGDESTALCLHVNGRPMPWDDAIYHAVPRPR
;
A
#
# COMPACT_ATOMS: atom_id res chain seq x y z
N MET A 1 18.63 -5.41 6.03
CA MET A 1 17.32 -5.83 5.50
C MET A 1 16.52 -6.29 6.70
N ILE A 2 15.55 -5.50 7.14
CA ILE A 2 14.66 -5.89 8.23
C ILE A 2 13.66 -6.86 7.62
N ASP A 3 13.55 -8.06 8.18
CA ASP A 3 12.55 -9.04 7.80
C ASP A 3 11.25 -8.64 8.50
N TYR A 4 10.19 -8.38 7.73
CA TYR A 4 8.88 -7.97 8.23
C TYR A 4 7.94 -9.19 8.15
N PRO A 5 7.89 -10.06 9.17
CA PRO A 5 7.01 -11.23 9.12
C PRO A 5 5.55 -10.75 9.16
N GLY A 6 4.89 -10.80 8.00
CA GLY A 6 3.48 -10.46 7.84
C GLY A 6 2.58 -11.45 8.58
N ARG A 7 2.33 -11.20 9.87
CA ARG A 7 1.41 -12.02 10.67
C ARG A 7 -0.02 -11.86 10.15
N PRO A 8 -0.89 -12.88 10.32
CA PRO A 8 -2.32 -12.73 10.09
C PRO A 8 -2.88 -11.55 10.89
N VAL A 9 -3.76 -10.78 10.27
CA VAL A 9 -4.48 -9.66 10.87
C VAL A 9 -5.77 -10.22 11.46
N GLU A 10 -5.79 -10.42 12.77
CA GLU A 10 -7.00 -10.88 13.45
C GLU A 10 -8.10 -9.82 13.39
N GLY A 11 -9.32 -10.25 13.07
CA GLY A 11 -10.49 -9.37 13.02
C GLY A 11 -10.46 -8.35 11.87
N GLY A 12 -9.73 -8.63 10.79
CA GLY A 12 -9.67 -7.73 9.63
C GLY A 12 -11.05 -7.46 9.02
N VAL A 13 -11.41 -6.19 8.88
CA VAL A 13 -12.68 -5.71 8.29
C VAL A 13 -12.44 -5.05 6.94
N GLU A 14 -13.21 -5.42 5.92
CA GLU A 14 -13.04 -4.91 4.54
C GLU A 14 -13.21 -3.39 4.48
N ASP A 15 -14.23 -2.83 5.13
CA ASP A 15 -14.50 -1.38 5.16
C ASP A 15 -13.31 -0.58 5.72
N LEU A 16 -12.62 -1.14 6.72
CA LEU A 16 -11.41 -0.51 7.27
C LEU A 16 -10.25 -0.60 6.28
N ALA A 17 -10.10 -1.72 5.58
CA ALA A 17 -9.09 -1.87 4.55
C ALA A 17 -9.36 -0.95 3.34
N GLU A 18 -10.62 -0.73 2.97
CA GLU A 18 -11.01 0.24 1.94
C GLU A 18 -10.68 1.68 2.36
N ALA A 19 -11.00 2.07 3.60
CA ALA A 19 -10.62 3.37 4.14
C ALA A 19 -9.09 3.56 4.13
N ASN A 20 -8.34 2.55 4.58
CA ASN A 20 -6.88 2.55 4.52
C ASN A 20 -6.37 2.66 3.07
N MET A 21 -6.99 1.95 2.12
CA MET A 21 -6.62 2.06 0.70
C MET A 21 -6.85 3.47 0.15
N GLY A 22 -7.92 4.15 0.57
CA GLY A 22 -8.17 5.56 0.27
C GLY A 22 -7.04 6.47 0.76
N GLU A 23 -6.62 6.31 2.02
CA GLU A 23 -5.49 7.06 2.59
C GLU A 23 -4.18 6.77 1.85
N PHE A 24 -3.88 5.50 1.57
CA PHE A 24 -2.68 5.09 0.85
C PHE A 24 -2.60 5.73 -0.54
N VAL A 25 -3.70 5.73 -1.29
CA VAL A 25 -3.76 6.35 -2.62
C VAL A 25 -3.61 7.87 -2.52
N ALA A 26 -4.21 8.52 -1.52
CA ALA A 26 -4.05 9.96 -1.31
C ALA A 26 -2.58 10.32 -1.05
N THR A 27 -1.92 9.62 -0.13
CA THR A 27 -0.49 9.85 0.17
C THR A 27 0.40 9.54 -1.03
N LEU A 28 0.10 8.49 -1.80
CA LEU A 28 0.87 8.16 -3.00
C LEU A 28 0.75 9.25 -4.07
N ARG A 29 -0.44 9.86 -4.25
CA ARG A 29 -0.62 11.01 -5.15
C ARG A 29 0.22 12.21 -4.71
N GLU A 30 0.25 12.50 -3.42
CA GLU A 30 1.06 13.59 -2.86
C GLU A 30 2.55 13.35 -3.10
N GLN A 31 3.03 12.13 -2.85
CA GLN A 31 4.42 11.76 -3.10
C GLN A 31 4.77 11.89 -4.59
N LEU A 32 3.92 11.39 -5.49
CA LEU A 32 4.13 11.50 -6.94
C LEU A 32 4.17 12.96 -7.40
N ALA A 33 3.31 13.82 -6.84
CA ALA A 33 3.32 15.25 -7.12
C ALA A 33 4.60 15.93 -6.60
N LEU A 34 5.11 15.51 -5.44
CA LEU A 34 6.38 16.00 -4.90
C LEU A 34 7.56 15.59 -5.78
N GLU A 35 7.64 14.31 -6.16
CA GLU A 35 8.68 13.77 -7.05
C GLU A 35 8.67 14.49 -8.40
N ALA A 36 7.48 14.77 -8.97
CA ALA A 36 7.36 15.55 -10.20
C ALA A 36 7.90 16.97 -10.06
N ARG A 37 7.72 17.61 -8.90
CA ARG A 37 8.23 18.97 -8.63
C ARG A 37 9.73 18.99 -8.40
N VAL A 38 10.27 18.01 -7.65
CA VAL A 38 11.68 17.99 -7.24
C VAL A 38 12.56 17.42 -8.34
N HIS A 39 12.11 16.37 -9.01
CA HIS A 39 12.89 15.59 -9.96
C HIS A 39 12.40 15.69 -11.41
N GLY A 40 11.27 16.38 -11.66
CA GLY A 40 10.74 16.59 -13.01
C GLY A 40 10.04 15.36 -13.62
N TYR A 41 9.84 14.29 -12.85
CA TYR A 41 9.20 13.06 -13.30
C TYR A 41 7.84 12.88 -12.64
N GLY A 42 6.76 12.95 -13.42
CA GLY A 42 5.41 12.64 -12.97
C GLY A 42 4.99 11.25 -13.43
N ALA A 43 4.52 10.43 -12.49
CA ALA A 43 3.94 9.13 -12.78
C ALA A 43 2.41 9.20 -12.67
N ASP A 44 1.70 8.55 -13.59
CA ASP A 44 0.23 8.43 -13.55
C ASP A 44 -0.19 7.42 -12.48
N LEU A 45 -1.19 7.75 -11.67
CA LEU A 45 -1.78 6.84 -10.70
C LEU A 45 -3.24 6.58 -11.06
N GLY A 46 -3.52 5.34 -11.47
CA GLY A 46 -4.88 4.87 -11.71
C GLY A 46 -5.66 4.62 -10.42
N GLU A 47 -6.97 4.49 -10.56
CA GLU A 47 -7.85 4.11 -9.44
C GLU A 47 -7.55 2.66 -8.98
N PRO A 48 -7.58 2.39 -7.66
CA PRO A 48 -7.41 1.04 -7.15
C PRO A 48 -8.61 0.17 -7.53
N VAL A 49 -8.35 -1.03 -8.04
CA VAL A 49 -9.38 -2.02 -8.40
C VAL A 49 -9.34 -3.15 -7.38
N ARG A 50 -10.45 -3.37 -6.68
CA ARG A 50 -10.59 -4.45 -5.71
C ARG A 50 -10.46 -5.82 -6.39
N ASP A 51 -9.60 -6.69 -5.85
CA ASP A 51 -9.42 -8.06 -6.32
C ASP A 51 -9.49 -9.05 -5.14
N ARG A 52 -10.65 -9.70 -4.98
CA ARG A 52 -10.93 -10.63 -3.87
C ARG A 52 -10.09 -11.91 -3.93
N SER A 53 -9.50 -12.24 -5.08
CA SER A 53 -8.66 -13.44 -5.22
C SER A 53 -7.32 -13.30 -4.48
N LEU A 54 -6.93 -12.07 -4.14
CA LEU A 54 -5.71 -11.73 -3.41
C LEU A 54 -5.92 -11.68 -1.89
N ASP A 55 -7.15 -11.84 -1.40
CA ASP A 55 -7.46 -11.74 0.03
C ASP A 55 -6.81 -12.86 0.83
N GLY A 56 -6.33 -12.54 2.02
CA GLY A 56 -5.69 -13.52 2.87
C GLY A 56 -5.27 -12.97 4.23
N GLY A 57 -5.52 -13.76 5.28
CA GLY A 57 -5.04 -13.47 6.63
C GLY A 57 -5.47 -12.08 7.15
N GLY A 58 -6.73 -11.70 6.95
CA GLY A 58 -7.30 -10.42 7.38
C GLY A 58 -6.84 -9.20 6.57
N ARG A 59 -6.19 -9.44 5.43
CA ARG A 59 -5.88 -8.43 4.42
C ARG A 59 -6.74 -8.62 3.19
N TYR A 60 -7.06 -7.51 2.56
CA TYR A 60 -7.91 -7.42 1.39
C TYR A 60 -7.06 -6.94 0.22
N GLY A 61 -7.30 -7.41 -0.99
CA GLY A 61 -6.45 -7.15 -2.15
C GLY A 61 -6.94 -6.09 -3.12
N TRP A 62 -6.04 -5.26 -3.61
CA TRP A 62 -6.27 -4.28 -4.67
C TRP A 62 -5.19 -4.36 -5.74
N LEU A 63 -5.58 -4.08 -6.98
CA LEU A 63 -4.69 -3.83 -8.09
C LEU A 63 -4.62 -2.32 -8.33
N LEU A 64 -3.43 -1.75 -8.23
CA LEU A 64 -3.18 -0.33 -8.46
C LEU A 64 -2.30 -0.18 -9.71
N ARG A 65 -2.61 0.81 -10.56
CA ARG A 65 -1.80 1.10 -11.75
C ARG A 65 -0.92 2.33 -11.48
N VAL A 66 0.39 2.19 -11.58
CA VAL A 66 1.36 3.29 -11.47
C VAL A 66 2.22 3.34 -12.72
N ASP A 67 2.16 4.43 -13.47
CA ASP A 67 2.89 4.65 -14.74
C ASP A 67 2.80 3.46 -15.72
N GLY A 68 1.60 2.90 -15.86
CA GLY A 68 1.34 1.73 -16.70
C GLY A 68 1.70 0.38 -16.09
N PHE A 69 2.43 0.33 -14.98
CA PHE A 69 2.70 -0.90 -14.23
C PHE A 69 1.55 -1.23 -13.28
N ARG A 70 1.26 -2.53 -13.11
CA ARG A 70 0.28 -3.00 -12.12
C ARG A 70 1.02 -3.46 -10.88
N ILE A 71 0.59 -2.98 -9.72
CA ILE A 71 1.05 -3.45 -8.42
C ILE A 71 -0.13 -4.04 -7.65
N ALA A 72 0.11 -5.19 -7.02
CA ALA A 72 -0.85 -5.79 -6.10
C ALA A 72 -0.58 -5.26 -4.68
N VAL A 73 -1.61 -4.75 -4.02
CA VAL A 73 -1.55 -4.21 -2.65
C VAL A 73 -2.52 -5.02 -1.79
N LEU A 74 -2.01 -5.70 -0.76
CA LEU A 74 -2.85 -6.31 0.27
C LEU A 74 -2.91 -5.38 1.48
N MET A 75 -4.07 -4.75 1.68
CA MET A 75 -4.31 -3.80 2.76
C MET A 75 -4.90 -4.50 3.99
N PRO A 76 -4.34 -4.31 5.19
CA PRO A 76 -4.94 -4.80 6.44
C PRO A 76 -6.28 -4.12 6.75
N GLY A 77 -7.25 -4.92 7.19
CA GLY A 77 -8.57 -4.44 7.63
C GLY A 77 -8.61 -3.97 9.08
N VAL A 78 -7.74 -3.04 9.48
CA VAL A 78 -7.67 -2.53 10.88
C VAL A 78 -7.77 -1.02 10.90
N ALA A 79 -8.01 -0.45 12.08
CA ALA A 79 -8.07 1.00 12.25
C ALA A 79 -6.74 1.66 11.83
N PRO A 80 -6.77 2.81 11.12
CA PRO A 80 -5.57 3.52 10.64
C PRO A 80 -4.53 3.78 11.73
N ALA A 81 -4.98 4.12 12.95
CA ALA A 81 -4.12 4.35 14.11
C ALA A 81 -3.22 3.14 14.47
N ARG A 82 -3.65 1.91 14.15
CA ARG A 82 -2.82 0.70 14.36
C ARG A 82 -1.76 0.53 13.29
N LEU A 83 -2.03 0.99 12.06
CA LEU A 83 -1.09 0.93 10.94
C LEU A 83 0.07 1.93 11.08
N GLN A 84 -0.18 3.06 11.74
CA GLN A 84 0.78 4.14 11.93
C GLN A 84 1.51 4.09 13.29
N GLY A 85 1.16 3.11 14.14
CA GLY A 85 1.73 2.95 15.49
C GLY A 85 2.85 1.91 15.57
N ASP A 86 3.20 1.52 16.81
CA ASP A 86 4.26 0.54 17.12
C ASP A 86 4.00 -0.87 16.52
N GLU A 87 2.76 -1.18 16.12
CA GLU A 87 2.37 -2.44 15.47
C GLU A 87 2.55 -2.43 13.94
N SER A 88 3.01 -1.32 13.34
CA SER A 88 3.17 -1.14 11.88
C SER A 88 4.05 -2.21 11.21
N THR A 89 5.01 -2.78 11.95
CA THR A 89 5.88 -3.89 11.53
C THR A 89 5.17 -5.24 11.45
N ALA A 90 4.10 -5.45 12.23
CA ALA A 90 3.27 -6.66 12.18
C ALA A 90 2.09 -6.53 11.19
N LEU A 91 1.67 -5.29 10.95
CA LEU A 91 0.55 -4.91 10.09
C LEU A 91 1.02 -4.41 8.71
N CYS A 92 2.19 -4.85 8.26
CA CYS A 92 2.73 -4.48 6.96
C CYS A 92 1.74 -4.74 5.81
N LEU A 93 1.76 -3.85 4.82
CA LEU A 93 1.15 -4.08 3.52
C LEU A 93 1.94 -5.16 2.80
N HIS A 94 1.29 -5.91 1.91
CA HIS A 94 2.05 -6.65 0.90
C HIS A 94 1.96 -5.93 -0.43
N VAL A 95 3.11 -5.48 -0.95
CA VAL A 95 3.22 -4.91 -2.29
C VAL A 95 3.93 -5.93 -3.18
N ASN A 96 3.24 -6.43 -4.21
CA ASN A 96 3.74 -7.51 -5.09
C ASN A 96 4.26 -8.74 -4.31
N GLY A 97 3.56 -9.11 -3.23
CA GLY A 97 3.89 -10.26 -2.39
C GLY A 97 5.03 -10.02 -1.39
N ARG A 98 5.57 -8.80 -1.28
CA ARG A 98 6.59 -8.46 -0.27
C ARG A 98 5.97 -7.67 0.88
N PRO A 99 6.16 -8.09 2.14
CA PRO A 99 5.72 -7.30 3.28
C PRO A 99 6.55 -6.03 3.38
N MET A 100 5.89 -4.87 3.50
CA MET A 100 6.51 -3.56 3.64
C MET A 100 5.75 -2.72 4.66
N PRO A 101 6.45 -1.96 5.53
CA PRO A 101 5.79 -0.92 6.32
C PRO A 101 5.24 0.17 5.39
N TRP A 102 4.31 0.96 5.91
CA TRP A 102 3.54 1.94 5.12
C TRP A 102 4.42 2.91 4.33
N ASP A 103 5.41 3.51 4.98
CA ASP A 103 6.30 4.49 4.35
C ASP A 103 7.16 3.89 3.23
N ASP A 104 7.69 2.68 3.46
CA ASP A 104 8.46 1.95 2.44
C ASP A 104 7.58 1.53 1.26
N ALA A 105 6.32 1.15 1.52
CA ALA A 105 5.39 0.76 0.47
C ALA A 105 5.07 1.94 -0.46
N ILE A 106 4.90 3.15 0.07
CA ILE A 106 4.73 4.36 -0.73
C ILE A 106 5.98 4.58 -1.59
N TYR A 107 7.16 4.53 -0.98
CA TYR A 107 8.42 4.74 -1.68
C TYR A 107 8.69 3.71 -2.80
N HIS A 108 8.36 2.44 -2.57
CA HIS A 108 8.53 1.37 -3.54
C HIS A 108 7.43 1.29 -4.60
N ALA A 109 6.26 1.86 -4.33
CA ALA A 109 5.18 1.99 -5.32
C ALA A 109 5.47 3.09 -6.35
N VAL A 110 6.31 4.07 -6.02
CA VAL A 110 6.74 5.12 -6.96
C VAL A 110 7.82 4.57 -7.91
N PRO A 111 7.56 4.51 -9.22
CA PRO A 111 8.60 4.18 -10.19
C PRO A 111 9.67 5.27 -10.17
N ARG A 112 10.95 4.86 -10.06
CA ARG A 112 12.10 5.75 -10.16
C ARG A 112 12.73 5.63 -11.54
N PRO A 113 13.12 6.74 -12.19
CA PRO A 113 13.93 6.66 -13.38
C PRO A 113 15.25 5.93 -13.07
N ARG A 114 15.66 5.05 -14.00
CA ARG A 114 16.96 4.36 -13.95
C ARG A 114 18.11 5.31 -14.27
#